data_AF-A0A3A8EJI9-F1
#
_entry.id   AF-A0A3A8EJI9-F1
#
_cell.length_a   1.000
_cell.length_b   1.000
_cell.length_c   1.000
_cell.angle_alpha   90.00
_cell.angle_beta   90.00
_cell.angle_gamma   90.00
#
_symmetry.space_group_name_H-M   'P 1'
#
loop_
_entity.id
_entity.type
_entity.pdbx_description
1 polymer ?
#
loop_
_entity_poly.entity_id
_entity_poly.type
_entity_poly.pdbx_seq_one_letter_code
_entity_poly.pdbx_strand_id
1 'polypeptide(L)' 'LNTGIQLQLICLSTDEQIPLKQFIASQAAIDIVTDHSELTRISGIVTQAEIGASDGALTIYRLTVEDPTALCK' A
#
# COMPACT_ATOMS: atom_id res chain seq x y z
N LEU A 1 -22.88 2.05 -7.74
CA LEU A 1 -21.81 2.95 -7.25
C LEU A 1 -21.72 2.77 -5.74
N ASN A 2 -20.94 1.82 -5.24
CA ASN A 2 -20.61 1.61 -3.81
C ASN A 2 -19.55 0.50 -3.61
N THR A 3 -18.78 0.17 -4.63
CA THR A 3 -17.61 -0.70 -4.48
C THR A 3 -16.50 0.17 -3.93
N GLY A 4 -16.16 -0.02 -2.65
CA GLY A 4 -15.07 0.71 -2.00
C GLY A 4 -13.74 0.58 -2.75
N ILE A 5 -12.77 1.42 -2.39
CA ILE A 5 -11.43 1.39 -2.98
C ILE A 5 -10.75 0.07 -2.62
N GLN A 6 -10.14 -0.58 -3.62
CA GLN A 6 -9.19 -1.67 -3.46
C GLN A 6 -7.98 -1.39 -4.37
N LEU A 7 -6.81 -1.24 -3.75
CA LEU A 7 -5.56 -0.91 -4.41
C LEU A 7 -4.53 -1.97 -4.08
N GLN A 8 -3.69 -2.29 -5.06
CA GLN A 8 -2.50 -3.09 -4.83
C GLN A 8 -1.28 -2.20 -5.04
N LEU A 9 -0.50 -2.00 -3.98
CA LEU A 9 0.76 -1.27 -4.02
C LEU A 9 1.91 -2.27 -4.14
N ILE A 10 2.80 -2.03 -5.09
CA ILE A 10 4.07 -2.75 -5.21
C ILE A 10 5.16 -1.77 -4.79
N CYS A 11 5.77 -2.06 -3.66
CA CYS A 11 6.84 -1.27 -3.06
C CYS A 11 8.18 -2.02 -3.18
N LEU A 12 9.27 -1.27 -3.26
CA LEU A 12 10.64 -1.79 -3.24
C LEU A 12 11.35 -1.21 -2.02
N SER A 13 12.12 -2.05 -1.32
CA SER A 13 12.94 -1.63 -0.20
C SER A 13 14.31 -2.30 -0.25
N THR A 14 15.34 -1.61 0.22
CA THR A 14 16.68 -2.18 0.45
C THR A 14 16.75 -2.99 1.76
N ASP A 15 15.72 -2.89 2.60
CA ASP A 15 15.56 -3.70 3.81
C ASP A 15 14.67 -4.90 3.50
N GLU A 16 15.26 -6.10 3.56
CA GLU A 16 14.60 -7.39 3.31
C GLU A 16 13.90 -7.97 4.55
N GLN A 17 14.09 -7.37 5.73
CA GLN A 17 13.63 -7.91 7.01
C GLN A 17 12.47 -7.13 7.64
N ILE A 18 11.86 -6.21 6.88
CA ILE A 18 10.71 -5.40 7.32
C ILE A 18 9.57 -6.32 7.79
N PRO A 19 9.21 -6.32 9.09
CA PRO A 19 8.15 -7.20 9.58
C PRO A 19 6.79 -6.85 8.96
N LEU A 20 6.18 -7.77 8.21
CA LEU A 20 4.92 -7.53 7.49
C LEU A 20 3.77 -7.09 8.41
N LYS A 21 3.77 -7.57 9.66
CA LYS A 21 2.75 -7.24 10.67
C LYS A 21 2.69 -5.75 11.00
N GLN A 22 3.76 -4.99 10.79
CA GLN A 22 3.76 -3.55 11.03
C GLN A 22 2.88 -2.78 10.03
N PHE A 23 2.65 -3.35 8.85
CA PHE A 23 1.82 -2.72 7.82
C PHE A 23 0.33 -2.89 8.08
N ILE A 24 -0.07 -4.02 8.67
CA ILE A 24 -1.48 -4.36 8.83
C ILE A 24 -2.20 -3.32 9.69
N ALA A 25 -3.38 -2.89 9.22
CA ALA A 25 -4.22 -1.86 9.82
C ALA A 25 -3.60 -0.45 9.87
N SER A 26 -2.42 -0.25 9.26
CA SER A 26 -1.83 1.08 9.12
C SER A 26 -2.49 1.87 7.99
N GLN A 27 -2.57 3.19 8.16
CA GLN A 27 -3.05 4.09 7.11
C GLN A 27 -1.99 4.24 6.02
N ALA A 28 -2.41 4.11 4.77
CA ALA A 28 -1.60 4.40 3.59
C ALA A 28 -2.19 5.63 2.88
N ALA A 29 -1.32 6.54 2.45
CA ALA A 29 -1.66 7.65 1.59
C ALA A 29 -0.74 7.64 0.37
N ILE A 30 -1.33 7.78 -0.81
CA ILE A 30 -0.65 7.84 -2.09
C ILE A 30 -0.88 9.25 -2.63
N ASP A 31 0.21 9.99 -2.78
CA ASP A 31 0.20 11.34 -3.35
C ASP A 31 0.64 11.29 -4.80
N ILE A 32 -0.24 11.75 -5.68
CA ILE A 32 -0.02 11.80 -7.12
C ILE A 32 0.11 13.26 -7.50
N VAL A 33 1.29 13.65 -7.99
CA VAL A 33 1.51 14.97 -8.59
C VAL A 33 0.98 14.93 -10.02
N THR A 34 0.04 15.82 -10.34
CA THR A 34 -0.53 15.95 -11.68
C THR A 34 0.39 16.77 -12.59
N ASP A 35 0.09 16.78 -13.89
CA ASP A 35 0.73 17.65 -14.88
C ASP A 35 0.53 19.14 -14.60
N HIS A 36 -0.53 19.50 -13.87
CA HIS A 36 -0.76 20.84 -13.33
C HIS A 36 0.03 21.14 -12.04
N SER A 37 0.91 20.24 -11.59
CA SER A 37 1.64 20.34 -10.31
C SER A 37 0.72 20.36 -9.09
N GLU A 38 -0.50 19.82 -9.21
CA GLU A 38 -1.43 19.66 -8.09
C GLU A 38 -1.24 18.29 -7.41
N LEU A 39 -1.56 18.20 -6.12
CA LEU A 39 -1.50 16.96 -5.36
C LEU A 39 -2.89 16.32 -5.29
N THR A 40 -3.05 15.17 -5.93
CA THR A 40 -4.20 14.27 -5.74
C THR A 40 -3.82 13.19 -4.73
N ARG A 41 -4.57 13.09 -3.63
CA ARG A 41 -4.35 12.06 -2.61
C ARG A 41 -5.38 10.94 -2.69
N ILE A 42 -4.89 9.71 -2.63
CA ILE A 42 -5.70 8.51 -2.38
C ILE A 42 -5.30 7.95 -1.01
N SER A 43 -6.26 7.60 -0.17
CA SER A 43 -5.98 7.07 1.16
C SER A 43 -6.81 5.83 1.46
N GLY A 44 -6.27 4.96 2.30
CA GLY A 44 -6.94 3.74 2.78
C GLY A 44 -6.17 3.08 3.91
N ILE A 45 -6.57 1.87 4.26
CA ILE A 45 -5.96 1.03 5.28
C ILE A 45 -5.32 -0.18 4.61
N VAL A 46 -4.11 -0.53 5.03
CA VAL A 46 -3.47 -1.76 4.58
C VAL A 46 -4.14 -2.96 5.25
N THR A 47 -4.79 -3.82 4.47
CA THR A 47 -5.48 -5.03 4.97
C THR A 47 -4.67 -6.30 4.75
N GLN A 48 -3.73 -6.28 3.80
CA GLN A 48 -2.81 -7.39 3.56
C GLN A 48 -1.41 -6.88 3.21
N ALA A 49 -0.39 -7.66 3.56
CA ALA A 49 0.99 -7.39 3.22
C ALA A 49 1.70 -8.71 2.87
N GLU A 50 2.46 -8.72 1.79
CA GLU A 50 3.23 -9.86 1.30
C GLU A 50 4.66 -9.44 0.94
N ILE A 51 5.61 -10.33 1.17
CA ILE A 51 6.98 -10.21 0.66
C ILE A 51 7.10 -10.98 -0.67
N GLY A 52 7.81 -10.39 -1.63
CA GLY A 52 8.03 -10.93 -2.97
C GLY A 52 9.48 -11.37 -3.19
N ALA A 53 9.87 -11.41 -4.46
CA ALA A 53 11.26 -11.68 -4.82
C ALA A 53 12.20 -10.56 -4.32
N SER A 54 13.44 -10.94 -4.06
CA SER A 54 14.56 -10.06 -3.80
C SER A 54 15.66 -10.33 -4.84
N ASP A 55 16.31 -9.29 -5.34
CA ASP A 55 17.50 -9.41 -6.20
C ASP A 55 18.82 -9.27 -5.43
N GLY A 56 18.74 -9.18 -4.09
CA GLY A 56 19.87 -8.95 -3.20
C GLY A 56 20.19 -7.47 -2.92
N ALA A 57 19.60 -6.54 -3.68
CA ALA A 57 19.68 -5.10 -3.42
C ALA A 57 18.31 -4.49 -3.08
N LEU A 58 17.24 -5.00 -3.71
CA LEU A 58 15.87 -4.59 -3.52
C LEU A 58 14.96 -5.79 -3.34
N THR A 59 14.08 -5.69 -2.35
CA THR A 59 13.03 -6.66 -2.04
C THR A 59 11.67 -6.05 -2.36
N ILE A 60 10.82 -6.83 -3.03
CA ILE A 60 9.44 -6.45 -3.33
C ILE A 60 8.56 -6.65 -2.10
N TYR A 61 7.75 -5.65 -1.76
CA TYR A 61 6.65 -5.74 -0.80
C TYR A 61 5.35 -5.39 -1.50
N ARG A 62 4.34 -6.26 -1.41
CA ARG A 62 3.01 -6.01 -1.95
C ARG A 62 2.05 -5.69 -0.81
N LEU A 63 1.37 -4.55 -0.88
CA LEU A 63 0.39 -4.14 0.12
C LEU A 63 -0.98 -4.02 -0.54
N THR A 64 -1.99 -4.65 0.04
CA THR A 64 -3.39 -4.43 -0.35
C THR A 64 -3.95 -3.32 0.52
N VAL A 65 -4.40 -2.24 -0.11
CA VAL A 65 -5.00 -1.07 0.57
C VAL A 65 -6.47 -0.98 0.21
N GLU A 66 -7.31 -0.92 1.24
CA GLU A 66 -8.76 -0.87 1.09
C GLU A 66 -9.35 0.33 1.84
N ASP A 67 -10.57 0.71 1.49
CA ASP A 67 -11.34 1.68 2.27
C ASP A 67 -11.56 1.19 3.72
N PRO A 68 -11.60 2.08 4.75
CA PRO A 68 -11.80 1.69 6.14
C PRO A 68 -13.05 0.83 6.39
N THR A 69 -14.10 0.96 5.56
CA THR A 69 -15.29 0.09 5.64
C THR A 69 -14.99 -1.39 5.42
N ALA A 70 -13.85 -1.74 4.82
CA ALA A 70 -13.41 -3.12 4.67
C ALA A 70 -13.16 -3.83 6.01
N LEU A 71 -12.81 -3.09 7.07
CA LEU A 71 -12.63 -3.64 8.42
C LEU A 71 -13.95 -4.01 9.10
N CYS A 72 -15.09 -3.57 8.56
CA CYS A 72 -16.43 -3.84 9.11
C CYS A 72 -17.13 -5.02 8.40
N LYS A 73 -16.42 -5.75 7.54
CA LYS A 73 -16.95 -6.92 6.82
C LYS A 73 -16.86 -8.21 7.63
#